data_AF-C0CXR3-F1
#
_entry.id   AF-C0CXR3-F1
#
_cell.length_a   1.000
_cell.length_b   1.000
_cell.length_c   1.000
_cell.angle_alpha   90.00
_cell.angle_beta   90.00
_cell.angle_gamma   90.00
#
_symmetry.space_group_name_H-M   'P 1'
#
loop_
_entity.id
_entity.type
_entity.pdbx_description
1 polymer ?
#
loop_
_entity_poly.entity_id
_entity_poly.type
_entity_poly.pdbx_seq_one_letter_code
_entity_poly.pdbx_strand_id
1 'polypeptide(L)'
;MIEVVKRDGEIAEFSLNKITEAIKKAFKATKKDYNNEILELLSLRVTADFQGKMTEGRISVEEIQDSVEHVLEQTGYTDVAKAYILYRKQREKIRNMNSTILDYKDVVNSYVKVEDWRVKENSTVTYSVGGLILSNSGAVTANYWLSEIYDHEVAEAHRNADIHIHDLSMLTGYCAGWSLKQLLQEGLGGITGKITSSPAKHLSVLCNQMVNFLGIMQNEWAGAQAFSSFDTYLAPFVKVDNLSYSEVKKCIESFI
;
A
#
# COMPACT_ATOMS: atom_id res chain seq x y z
N MET A 1 17.02 -31.25 -23.06
CA MET A 1 15.56 -31.07 -22.92
C MET A 1 15.35 -29.61 -22.55
N ILE A 2 14.41 -28.89 -23.16
CA ILE A 2 14.24 -27.45 -22.90
C ILE A 2 13.46 -27.29 -21.59
N GLU A 3 14.02 -26.54 -20.65
CA GLU A 3 13.40 -26.23 -19.37
C GLU A 3 12.91 -24.78 -19.34
N VAL A 4 11.71 -24.57 -18.80
CA VAL A 4 11.09 -23.25 -18.67
C VAL A 4 11.06 -22.85 -17.20
N VAL A 5 11.73 -21.74 -16.88
CA VAL A 5 11.72 -21.12 -15.56
C VAL A 5 10.47 -20.25 -15.46
N LYS A 6 9.52 -20.66 -14.63
CA LYS A 6 8.34 -19.86 -14.30
C LYS A 6 8.73 -18.67 -13.40
N ARG A 7 7.79 -17.73 -13.27
CA ARG A 7 7.99 -16.47 -12.52
C ARG A 7 8.15 -16.68 -11.02
N ASP A 8 7.64 -17.79 -10.49
CA ASP A 8 7.82 -18.24 -9.10
C ASP A 8 9.12 -19.04 -8.88
N GLY A 9 9.96 -19.15 -9.92
CA GLY A 9 11.20 -19.93 -9.90
C GLY A 9 10.99 -21.43 -10.14
N GLU A 10 9.75 -21.92 -10.28
CA GLU A 10 9.48 -23.33 -10.58
C GLU A 10 9.96 -23.69 -11.99
N ILE A 11 10.65 -24.82 -12.12
CA ILE A 11 11.13 -25.32 -13.41
C ILE A 11 10.11 -26.31 -13.97
N ALA A 12 9.67 -26.08 -15.21
CA ALA A 12 8.75 -26.96 -15.91
C ALA A 12 9.28 -27.35 -17.29
N GLU A 13 8.85 -28.50 -17.79
CA GLU A 13 9.22 -28.94 -19.14
C GLU A 13 8.55 -28.05 -20.20
N PHE A 14 9.32 -27.69 -21.23
CA PHE A 14 8.82 -26.96 -22.38
C PHE A 14 7.75 -27.76 -23.13
N SER A 15 6.66 -27.09 -23.50
CA SER A 15 5.61 -27.68 -24.32
C SER A 15 5.19 -26.71 -25.41
N LEU A 16 5.46 -27.08 -26.66
CA LEU A 16 5.10 -26.30 -27.85
C LEU A 16 3.59 -25.99 -27.87
N ASN A 17 2.75 -26.96 -27.45
CA ASN A 17 1.30 -26.80 -27.39
C ASN A 17 0.84 -25.60 -26.55
N LYS A 18 1.59 -25.23 -25.49
CA LYS A 18 1.26 -24.04 -24.68
C LYS A 18 1.41 -22.75 -25.47
N ILE A 19 2.42 -22.66 -26.35
CA ILE A 19 2.61 -21.52 -27.25
C ILE A 19 1.50 -21.50 -28.30
N THR A 20 1.25 -22.64 -28.95
CA THR A 20 0.20 -22.78 -29.98
C THR A 20 -1.17 -22.32 -29.47
N GLU A 21 -1.56 -22.77 -28.28
CA GLU A 21 -2.85 -22.39 -27.67
C GLU A 21 -2.88 -20.92 -27.24
N ALA A 22 -1.75 -20.34 -26.81
CA ALA A 22 -1.67 -18.92 -26.48
C ALA A 22 -1.83 -18.04 -27.73
N ILE A 23 -1.13 -18.38 -28.81
CA ILE A 23 -1.25 -17.70 -30.12
C ILE A 23 -2.68 -17.83 -30.66
N LYS A 24 -3.25 -19.04 -30.63
CA LYS A 24 -4.63 -19.31 -31.07
C LYS A 24 -5.66 -18.47 -30.33
N LYS A 25 -5.50 -18.27 -29.02
CA LYS A 25 -6.37 -17.38 -28.24
C LYS A 25 -6.28 -15.93 -28.72
N ALA A 26 -5.08 -15.44 -29.05
CA ALA A 26 -4.91 -14.10 -29.60
C ALA A 26 -5.61 -13.96 -30.98
N PHE A 27 -5.43 -14.92 -31.88
CA PHE A 27 -6.12 -14.94 -33.17
C PHE A 27 -7.65 -14.92 -33.02
N LYS A 28 -8.19 -15.76 -32.13
CA LYS A 28 -9.62 -15.79 -31.79
C LYS A 28 -10.11 -14.44 -31.27
N ALA A 29 -9.35 -13.80 -30.38
CA ALA A 29 -9.73 -12.51 -29.80
C ALA A 29 -9.81 -11.40 -30.86
N THR A 30 -8.92 -11.44 -31.87
CA THR A 30 -8.93 -10.49 -32.99
C THR A 30 -9.88 -10.85 -34.13
N LYS A 31 -10.57 -12.00 -34.05
CA LYS A 31 -11.42 -12.54 -35.13
C LYS A 31 -10.69 -12.63 -36.49
N LYS A 32 -9.38 -12.90 -36.48
CA LYS A 32 -8.60 -13.16 -37.70
C LYS A 32 -8.69 -14.63 -38.05
N ASP A 33 -8.70 -14.92 -39.34
CA ASP A 33 -8.64 -16.28 -39.84
C ASP A 33 -7.28 -16.91 -39.54
N TYR A 34 -7.32 -18.16 -39.12
CA TYR A 34 -6.14 -18.99 -38.88
C TYR A 34 -6.48 -20.44 -39.23
N ASN A 35 -5.47 -21.20 -39.58
CA ASN A 35 -5.54 -22.65 -39.69
C ASN A 35 -4.47 -23.29 -38.80
N ASN A 36 -4.49 -24.61 -38.65
CA ASN A 36 -3.53 -25.30 -37.79
C ASN A 36 -2.09 -25.15 -38.30
N GLU A 37 -1.89 -25.11 -39.62
CA GLU A 37 -0.58 -24.95 -40.26
C GLU A 37 0.08 -23.61 -39.89
N ILE A 38 -0.69 -22.51 -39.91
CA ILE A 38 -0.22 -21.18 -39.51
C ILE A 38 0.15 -21.18 -38.03
N LEU A 39 -0.68 -21.78 -37.16
CA LEU A 39 -0.41 -21.82 -35.73
C LEU A 39 0.84 -22.64 -35.40
N GLU A 40 1.03 -23.78 -36.05
CA GLU A 40 2.23 -24.61 -35.90
C GLU A 40 3.48 -23.88 -36.41
N LEU A 41 3.40 -23.27 -37.60
CA LEU A 41 4.51 -22.50 -38.17
C LEU A 41 4.94 -21.35 -37.26
N LEU A 42 3.98 -20.58 -36.73
CA LEU A 42 4.27 -19.49 -35.80
C LEU A 42 4.89 -20.03 -34.51
N SER A 43 4.38 -21.13 -33.97
CA SER A 43 4.89 -21.72 -32.72
C SER A 43 6.33 -22.26 -32.88
N LEU A 44 6.63 -22.87 -34.02
CA LEU A 44 7.99 -23.30 -34.38
C LEU A 44 8.92 -22.10 -34.56
N ARG A 45 8.45 -21.03 -35.21
CA ARG A 45 9.22 -19.80 -35.41
C ARG A 45 9.53 -19.08 -34.08
N VAL A 46 8.59 -19.09 -33.14
CA VAL A 46 8.84 -18.64 -31.76
C VAL A 46 9.92 -19.49 -31.09
N THR A 47 9.86 -20.80 -31.27
CA THR A 47 10.88 -21.73 -30.73
C THR A 47 12.27 -21.43 -31.29
N ALA A 48 12.36 -21.14 -32.58
CA ALA A 48 13.62 -20.73 -33.21
C ALA A 48 14.10 -19.35 -32.73
N ASP A 49 13.19 -18.40 -32.51
CA ASP A 49 13.53 -17.04 -32.05
C ASP A 49 14.16 -17.03 -30.66
N PHE A 50 13.57 -17.78 -29.73
CA PHE A 50 14.05 -17.78 -28.35
C PHE A 50 15.26 -18.69 -28.12
N GLN A 51 15.58 -19.58 -29.08
CA GLN A 51 16.66 -20.56 -28.92
C GLN A 51 18.03 -19.89 -28.67
N GLY A 52 18.26 -18.71 -29.26
CA GLY A 52 19.47 -17.92 -29.04
C GLY A 52 19.51 -17.18 -27.69
N LYS A 53 18.38 -17.10 -26.97
CA LYS A 53 18.25 -16.45 -25.65
C LYS A 53 18.43 -17.46 -24.50
N MET A 54 18.45 -18.75 -24.81
CA MET A 54 18.56 -19.80 -23.81
C MET A 54 19.93 -19.82 -23.12
N THR A 55 19.93 -20.00 -21.81
CA THR A 55 21.16 -20.17 -21.00
C THR A 55 21.13 -21.55 -20.34
N GLU A 56 22.15 -22.37 -20.59
CA GLU A 56 22.26 -23.74 -20.03
C GLU A 56 21.04 -24.65 -20.27
N GLY A 57 20.34 -24.46 -21.39
CA GLY A 57 19.13 -25.25 -21.71
C GLY A 57 17.85 -24.74 -21.04
N ARG A 58 17.92 -23.62 -20.33
CA ARG A 58 16.80 -22.96 -19.64
C ARG A 58 16.40 -21.66 -20.33
N ILE A 59 15.14 -21.31 -20.18
CA ILE A 59 14.58 -20.04 -20.63
C ILE A 59 13.47 -19.58 -19.68
N SER A 60 13.35 -18.27 -19.44
CA SER A 60 12.26 -17.73 -18.65
C SER A 60 10.93 -17.68 -19.43
N VAL A 61 9.81 -17.71 -18.70
CA VAL A 61 8.49 -17.51 -19.32
C VAL A 61 8.38 -16.15 -20.00
N GLU A 62 9.04 -15.10 -19.49
CA GLU A 62 9.01 -13.76 -20.10
C GLU A 62 9.70 -13.75 -21.46
N GLU A 63 10.89 -14.35 -21.57
CA GLU A 63 11.63 -14.40 -22.83
C GLU A 63 10.86 -15.17 -23.92
N ILE A 64 10.15 -16.23 -23.55
CA ILE A 64 9.25 -16.92 -24.48
C ILE A 64 8.13 -15.98 -24.93
N GLN A 65 7.51 -15.23 -24.01
CA GLN A 65 6.41 -14.31 -24.31
C GLN A 65 6.87 -13.16 -25.22
N ASP A 66 8.03 -12.59 -24.97
CA ASP A 66 8.62 -11.55 -25.81
C ASP A 66 8.94 -12.08 -27.22
N SER A 67 9.33 -13.36 -27.32
CA SER A 67 9.56 -14.02 -28.61
C SER A 67 8.25 -14.27 -29.36
N VAL A 68 7.14 -14.56 -28.67
CA VAL A 68 5.81 -14.65 -29.28
C VAL A 68 5.40 -13.30 -29.88
N GLU A 69 5.58 -12.22 -29.13
CA GLU A 69 5.28 -10.86 -29.59
C GLU A 69 6.11 -10.50 -30.82
N HIS A 70 7.42 -10.71 -30.74
CA HIS A 70 8.34 -10.43 -31.84
C HIS A 70 7.97 -11.18 -33.12
N VAL A 71 7.69 -12.49 -33.03
CA VAL A 71 7.34 -13.31 -34.19
C VAL A 71 6.00 -12.89 -34.80
N LEU A 72 4.99 -12.58 -33.99
CA LEU A 72 3.70 -12.10 -34.48
C LEU A 72 3.84 -10.75 -35.21
N GLU A 73 4.69 -9.85 -34.73
CA GLU A 73 4.98 -8.58 -35.41
C GLU A 73 5.73 -8.80 -36.72
N GLN A 74 6.81 -9.59 -36.71
CA GLN A 74 7.61 -9.87 -37.92
C GLN A 74 6.81 -10.54 -39.04
N THR A 75 5.80 -11.33 -38.69
CA THR A 75 4.98 -12.07 -39.65
C THR A 75 3.77 -11.27 -40.15
N GLY A 76 3.65 -10.00 -39.74
CA GLY A 76 2.58 -9.10 -40.19
C GLY A 76 1.26 -9.25 -39.41
N TYR A 77 1.25 -10.02 -38.32
CA TYR A 77 0.09 -10.17 -37.43
C TYR A 77 0.12 -9.15 -36.28
N THR A 78 0.41 -7.88 -36.59
CA THR A 78 0.56 -6.80 -35.59
C THR A 78 -0.69 -6.63 -34.71
N ASP A 79 -1.89 -6.80 -35.26
CA ASP A 79 -3.13 -6.71 -34.49
C ASP A 79 -3.25 -7.86 -33.46
N VAL A 80 -2.78 -9.05 -33.84
CA VAL A 80 -2.76 -10.25 -32.99
C VAL A 80 -1.71 -10.08 -31.90
N ALA A 81 -0.53 -9.54 -32.23
CA ALA A 81 0.52 -9.20 -31.27
C ALA A 81 -0.01 -8.21 -30.21
N LYS A 82 -0.69 -7.13 -30.63
CA LYS A 82 -1.31 -6.17 -29.70
C LYS A 82 -2.34 -6.83 -28.77
N ALA A 83 -3.20 -7.70 -29.30
CA ALA A 83 -4.17 -8.42 -28.48
C ALA A 83 -3.49 -9.36 -27.47
N TYR A 84 -2.40 -10.01 -27.88
CA TYR A 84 -1.58 -10.85 -27.01
C TYR A 84 -0.94 -10.04 -25.87
N ILE A 85 -0.29 -8.92 -26.19
CA ILE A 85 0.33 -7.99 -25.22
C ILE A 85 -0.70 -7.50 -24.20
N LEU A 86 -1.87 -7.05 -24.68
CA LEU A 86 -2.93 -6.55 -23.81
C LEU A 86 -3.46 -7.65 -22.87
N TYR A 87 -3.64 -8.86 -23.38
CA TYR A 87 -4.04 -10.00 -22.56
C TYR A 87 -3.00 -10.36 -21.51
N ARG A 88 -1.71 -10.33 -21.85
CA ARG A 88 -0.58 -10.55 -20.92
C ARG A 88 -0.64 -9.54 -19.78
N LYS A 89 -0.75 -8.25 -20.11
CA LYS A 89 -0.85 -7.14 -19.14
C LYS A 89 -2.10 -7.26 -18.26
N GLN A 90 -3.24 -7.67 -18.82
CA GLN A 90 -4.46 -7.89 -18.04
C GLN A 90 -4.32 -9.08 -17.08
N ARG A 91 -3.69 -10.18 -17.51
CA ARG A 91 -3.46 -11.38 -16.67
C ARG A 91 -2.41 -11.15 -15.60
N GLU A 92 -1.42 -10.31 -15.88
CA GLU A 92 -0.49 -9.80 -14.87
C GLU A 92 -1.24 -9.00 -13.81
N LYS A 93 -2.05 -8.01 -14.23
CA LYS A 93 -2.89 -7.23 -13.30
C LYS A 93 -3.82 -8.11 -12.46
N ILE A 94 -4.50 -9.09 -13.04
CA ILE A 94 -5.38 -10.02 -12.30
C ILE A 94 -4.58 -10.87 -11.29
N ARG A 95 -3.37 -11.29 -11.64
CA ARG A 95 -2.52 -12.07 -10.72
C ARG A 95 -2.03 -11.22 -9.55
N ASN A 96 -1.61 -9.98 -9.82
CA ASN A 96 -1.26 -9.02 -8.78
C ASN A 96 -2.49 -8.72 -7.89
N MET A 97 -3.68 -8.55 -8.49
CA MET A 97 -4.91 -8.39 -7.74
C MET A 97 -5.26 -9.60 -6.87
N ASN A 98 -5.01 -10.84 -7.31
CA ASN A 98 -5.26 -12.03 -6.51
C ASN A 98 -4.34 -12.12 -5.28
N SER A 99 -3.09 -11.63 -5.36
CA SER A 99 -2.25 -11.45 -4.16
C SER A 99 -2.73 -10.30 -3.26
N THR A 100 -3.55 -9.39 -3.78
CA THR A 100 -4.16 -8.28 -3.05
C THR A 100 -5.51 -8.64 -2.42
N ILE A 101 -6.08 -9.82 -2.71
CA ILE A 101 -7.33 -10.27 -2.06
C ILE A 101 -7.01 -10.62 -0.60
N LEU A 102 -7.19 -9.63 0.27
CA LEU A 102 -7.22 -9.83 1.72
C LEU A 102 -8.39 -10.74 2.07
N ASP A 103 -8.10 -11.93 2.62
CA ASP A 103 -9.15 -12.73 3.27
C ASP A 103 -9.57 -12.02 4.55
N TYR A 104 -10.78 -11.43 4.52
CA TYR A 104 -11.35 -10.70 5.65
C TYR A 104 -11.41 -11.55 6.94
N LYS A 105 -11.53 -12.87 6.81
CA LYS A 105 -11.53 -13.79 7.95
C LYS A 105 -10.16 -13.84 8.60
N ASP A 106 -9.10 -13.86 7.80
CA ASP A 106 -7.73 -13.92 8.30
C ASP A 106 -7.29 -12.59 8.92
N VAL A 107 -7.69 -11.46 8.33
CA VAL A 107 -7.41 -10.13 8.89
C VAL A 107 -8.05 -9.96 10.27
N VAL A 108 -9.32 -10.34 10.42
CA VAL A 108 -10.02 -10.24 11.72
C VAL A 108 -9.46 -11.24 12.73
N ASN A 109 -9.24 -12.50 12.33
CA ASN A 109 -8.75 -13.53 13.24
C ASN A 109 -7.32 -13.28 13.71
N SER A 110 -6.44 -12.81 12.84
CA SER A 110 -5.05 -12.50 13.19
C SER A 110 -4.96 -11.41 14.25
N TYR A 111 -5.81 -10.38 14.17
CA TYR A 111 -5.92 -9.37 15.21
C TYR A 111 -6.46 -9.95 16.52
N VAL A 112 -7.61 -10.64 16.47
CA VAL A 112 -8.28 -11.17 17.67
C VAL A 112 -7.40 -12.16 18.45
N LYS A 113 -6.60 -12.96 17.73
CA LYS A 113 -5.70 -13.94 18.33
C LYS A 113 -4.29 -13.40 18.60
N VAL A 114 -4.00 -12.16 18.20
CA VAL A 114 -2.67 -11.53 18.28
C VAL A 114 -1.60 -12.42 17.63
N GLU A 115 -1.93 -12.99 16.46
CA GLU A 115 -1.04 -13.89 15.72
C GLU A 115 0.01 -13.13 14.88
N ASP A 116 -0.25 -11.84 14.57
CA ASP A 116 0.61 -11.00 13.74
C ASP A 116 1.33 -9.92 14.59
N TRP A 117 2.63 -9.71 14.33
CA TRP A 117 3.42 -8.64 14.95
C TRP A 117 2.85 -7.26 14.63
N ARG A 118 2.14 -7.10 13.51
CA ARG A 118 1.48 -5.85 13.11
C ARG A 118 0.49 -5.32 14.14
N VAL A 119 -0.08 -6.20 14.96
CA VAL A 119 -0.94 -5.80 16.09
C VAL A 119 -0.16 -4.97 17.13
N LYS A 120 1.17 -5.06 17.15
CA LYS A 120 2.09 -4.36 18.05
C LYS A 120 3.05 -3.40 17.32
N GLU A 121 2.84 -3.14 16.04
CA GLU A 121 3.70 -2.25 15.25
C GLU A 121 3.71 -0.81 15.81
N ASN A 122 2.54 -0.32 16.22
CA ASN A 122 2.40 0.99 16.81
C ASN A 122 2.23 0.90 18.34
N SER A 123 3.21 1.39 19.08
CA SER A 123 3.21 1.35 20.55
C SER A 123 2.12 2.19 21.21
N THR A 124 1.47 3.10 20.46
CA THR A 124 0.37 3.94 20.95
C THR A 124 -1.00 3.27 20.78
N VAL A 125 -1.10 2.21 19.98
CA VAL A 125 -2.34 1.49 19.73
C VAL A 125 -2.44 0.30 20.68
N THR A 126 -3.54 0.22 21.42
CA THR A 126 -3.81 -0.87 22.37
C THR A 126 -4.88 -1.82 21.82
N TYR A 127 -4.82 -3.08 22.27
CA TYR A 127 -5.80 -4.09 21.90
C TYR A 127 -7.20 -3.68 22.35
N SER A 128 -8.00 -3.23 21.39
CA SER A 128 -9.34 -2.71 21.58
C SER A 128 -10.16 -2.84 20.30
N VAL A 129 -11.47 -2.54 20.36
CA VAL A 129 -12.31 -2.45 19.16
C VAL A 129 -11.83 -1.34 18.23
N GLY A 130 -11.38 -0.21 18.77
CA GLY A 130 -10.76 0.86 17.98
C GLY A 130 -9.49 0.39 17.27
N GLY A 131 -8.63 -0.35 17.98
CA GLY A 131 -7.45 -0.98 17.40
C GLY A 131 -7.78 -2.01 16.32
N LEU A 132 -8.88 -2.77 16.45
CA LEU A 132 -9.34 -3.73 15.43
C LEU A 132 -9.74 -3.00 14.15
N ILE A 133 -10.52 -1.92 14.27
CA ILE A 133 -10.93 -1.10 13.14
C ILE A 133 -9.69 -0.53 12.43
N LEU A 134 -8.74 0.00 13.21
CA LEU A 134 -7.50 0.55 12.68
C LEU A 134 -6.63 -0.52 12.01
N SER A 135 -6.51 -1.71 12.60
CA SER A 135 -5.77 -2.85 12.03
C SER A 135 -6.38 -3.33 10.71
N ASN A 136 -7.70 -3.48 10.66
CA ASN A 136 -8.40 -3.91 9.46
C ASN A 136 -8.24 -2.88 8.33
N SER A 137 -8.46 -1.60 8.64
CA SER A 137 -8.26 -0.50 7.70
C SER A 137 -6.80 -0.40 7.25
N GLY A 138 -5.86 -0.62 8.19
CA GLY A 138 -4.43 -0.57 7.95
C GLY A 138 -3.95 -1.65 7.00
N ALA A 139 -4.46 -2.88 7.12
CA ALA A 139 -4.13 -3.96 6.20
C ALA A 139 -4.55 -3.64 4.75
N VAL A 140 -5.73 -3.04 4.57
CA VAL A 140 -6.20 -2.60 3.25
C VAL A 140 -5.33 -1.46 2.71
N THR A 141 -5.04 -0.48 3.56
CA THR A 141 -4.26 0.71 3.20
C THR A 141 -2.82 0.36 2.83
N ALA A 142 -2.19 -0.55 3.57
CA ALA A 142 -0.84 -1.01 3.30
C ALA A 142 -0.74 -1.72 1.94
N ASN A 143 -1.75 -2.51 1.58
CA ASN A 143 -1.81 -3.13 0.26
C ASN A 143 -1.95 -2.10 -0.85
N TYR A 144 -2.79 -1.07 -0.66
CA TYR A 144 -2.94 0.03 -1.62
C TYR A 144 -1.61 0.76 -1.86
N TRP A 145 -0.86 1.09 -0.79
CA TRP A 145 0.47 1.67 -0.92
C TRP A 145 1.40 0.81 -1.77
N LEU A 146 1.49 -0.49 -1.45
CA LEU A 146 2.44 -1.41 -2.08
C LEU A 146 2.02 -1.85 -3.49
N SER A 147 0.75 -1.72 -3.88
CA SER A 147 0.27 -2.14 -5.21
C SER A 147 0.04 -0.99 -6.18
N GLU A 148 -0.38 0.19 -5.69
CA GLU A 148 -0.80 1.30 -6.55
C GLU A 148 0.13 2.52 -6.47
N ILE A 149 0.85 2.73 -5.36
CA ILE A 149 1.64 3.95 -5.15
C ILE A 149 3.14 3.72 -5.28
N TYR A 150 3.68 2.72 -4.58
CA TYR A 150 5.10 2.39 -4.66
C TYR A 150 5.42 1.61 -5.91
N ASP A 151 6.64 1.84 -6.43
CA ASP A 151 7.20 1.03 -7.50
C ASP A 151 7.38 -0.43 -7.05
N HIS A 152 7.32 -1.35 -8.00
CA HIS A 152 7.39 -2.79 -7.75
C HIS A 152 8.62 -3.18 -6.93
N GLU A 153 9.79 -2.62 -7.26
CA GLU A 153 11.05 -2.89 -6.58
C GLU A 153 11.01 -2.53 -5.10
N VAL A 154 10.40 -1.38 -4.76
CA VAL A 154 10.25 -0.92 -3.38
C VAL A 154 9.26 -1.80 -2.61
N ALA A 155 8.14 -2.14 -3.25
CA ALA A 155 7.13 -2.99 -2.65
C ALA A 155 7.65 -4.41 -2.37
N GLU A 156 8.44 -4.96 -3.29
CA GLU A 156 9.05 -6.27 -3.15
C GLU A 156 10.14 -6.29 -2.09
N ALA A 157 11.01 -5.27 -2.04
CA ALA A 157 11.99 -5.12 -0.98
C ALA A 157 11.35 -5.05 0.41
N HIS A 158 10.19 -4.39 0.55
CA HIS A 158 9.42 -4.40 1.79
C HIS A 158 8.86 -5.80 2.14
N ARG A 159 8.26 -6.47 1.15
CA ARG A 159 7.63 -7.81 1.34
C ARG A 159 8.66 -8.89 1.67
N ASN A 160 9.85 -8.80 1.08
CA ASN A 160 10.97 -9.72 1.32
C ASN A 160 11.78 -9.37 2.58
N ALA A 161 11.40 -8.30 3.29
CA ALA A 161 12.08 -7.78 4.47
C ALA A 161 13.53 -7.32 4.22
N ASP A 162 13.87 -6.95 2.98
CA ASP A 162 15.12 -6.26 2.65
C ASP A 162 15.13 -4.84 3.23
N ILE A 163 13.95 -4.20 3.26
CA ILE A 163 13.69 -2.93 3.94
C ILE A 163 12.38 -3.01 4.71
N HIS A 164 12.18 -2.08 5.65
CA HIS A 164 10.91 -1.92 6.33
C HIS A 164 10.40 -0.49 6.13
N ILE A 165 9.19 -0.37 5.57
CA ILE A 165 8.51 0.91 5.36
C ILE A 165 7.53 1.05 6.51
N HIS A 166 7.75 2.04 7.34
CA HIS A 166 6.95 2.29 8.53
C HIS A 166 5.58 2.89 8.18
N ASP A 167 4.58 2.59 9.02
CA ASP A 167 3.27 3.26 9.07
C ASP A 167 2.44 3.19 7.77
N LEU A 168 2.58 2.09 7.01
CA LEU A 168 1.76 1.80 5.82
C LEU A 168 0.26 1.66 6.13
N SER A 169 -0.14 1.61 7.40
CA SER A 169 -1.53 1.47 7.83
C SER A 169 -2.37 2.73 7.65
N MET A 170 -1.76 3.89 7.32
CA MET A 170 -2.47 5.15 7.15
C MET A 170 -2.05 5.86 5.84
N LEU A 171 -2.94 6.69 5.27
CA LEU A 171 -2.66 7.55 4.10
C LEU A 171 -2.44 9.00 4.53
N THR A 172 -1.55 9.22 5.49
CA THR A 172 -1.30 10.54 6.07
C THR A 172 0.17 10.71 6.47
N GLY A 173 0.53 11.89 6.98
CA GLY A 173 1.84 12.14 7.53
C GLY A 173 2.13 11.28 8.77
N TYR A 174 3.42 11.08 9.06
CA TYR A 174 3.85 10.29 10.20
C TYR A 174 3.55 11.00 11.53
N CYS A 175 4.42 11.91 11.96
CA CYS A 175 4.29 12.61 13.23
C CYS A 175 4.39 14.13 13.03
N ALA A 176 3.83 14.89 13.98
CA ALA A 176 3.81 16.34 13.89
C ALA A 176 4.00 17.03 15.25
N GLY A 177 4.75 18.12 15.21
CA GLY A 177 4.87 19.09 16.29
C GLY A 177 3.98 20.29 16.01
N TRP A 178 3.09 20.62 16.94
CA TRP A 178 2.10 21.67 16.81
C TRP A 178 2.51 22.95 17.52
N SER A 179 2.22 24.07 16.86
CA SER A 179 2.38 25.40 17.45
C SER A 179 1.25 25.67 18.43
N LEU A 180 1.55 25.54 19.73
CA LEU A 180 0.60 25.92 20.78
C LEU A 180 0.23 27.41 20.69
N LYS A 181 1.15 28.27 20.23
CA LYS A 181 0.88 29.68 19.96
C LYS A 181 -0.29 29.88 18.99
N GLN A 182 -0.38 29.06 17.95
CA GLN A 182 -1.46 29.19 16.97
C GLN A 182 -2.81 28.87 17.63
N LEU A 183 -2.89 27.75 18.36
CA LEU A 183 -4.09 27.37 19.12
C LEU A 183 -4.50 28.47 20.11
N LEU A 184 -3.53 29.13 20.74
CA LEU A 184 -3.76 30.24 21.67
C LEU A 184 -4.28 31.51 21.01
N GLN A 185 -3.88 31.80 19.77
CA GLN A 185 -4.26 33.03 19.09
C GLN A 185 -5.55 32.88 18.29
N GLU A 186 -5.77 31.71 17.71
CA GLU A 186 -6.85 31.44 16.76
C GLU A 186 -7.98 30.62 17.40
N GLY A 187 -7.70 29.92 18.51
CA GLY A 187 -8.61 28.93 19.08
C GLY A 187 -8.63 27.65 18.25
N LEU A 188 -9.63 26.81 18.50
CA LEU A 188 -9.82 25.57 17.76
C LEU A 188 -10.84 25.81 16.65
N GLY A 189 -10.44 25.81 15.37
CA GLY A 189 -11.40 26.02 14.30
C GLY A 189 -10.82 26.02 12.89
N GLY A 190 -11.59 26.61 11.96
CA GLY A 190 -11.19 26.74 10.55
C GLY A 190 -11.75 25.67 9.60
N ILE A 191 -12.49 24.68 10.11
CA ILE A 191 -13.05 23.58 9.31
C ILE A 191 -14.58 23.62 9.31
N THR A 192 -15.17 23.73 8.12
CA THR A 192 -16.63 23.75 7.93
C THR A 192 -17.26 22.46 8.44
N GLY A 193 -18.32 22.58 9.24
CA GLY A 193 -19.08 21.42 9.76
C GLY A 193 -18.42 20.71 10.95
N LYS A 194 -17.31 21.23 11.47
CA LYS A 194 -16.69 20.75 12.72
C LYS A 194 -16.91 21.76 13.84
N ILE A 195 -16.84 21.28 15.08
CA ILE A 195 -16.98 22.11 16.28
C ILE A 195 -15.81 23.10 16.31
N THR A 196 -16.13 24.38 16.54
CA THR A 196 -15.13 25.45 16.67
C THR A 196 -15.24 26.12 18.04
N SER A 197 -14.13 26.68 18.51
CA SER A 197 -14.00 27.36 19.79
C SER A 197 -13.08 28.56 19.65
N SER A 198 -13.49 29.70 20.19
CA SER A 198 -12.64 30.89 20.30
C SER A 198 -11.43 30.62 21.20
N PRO A 199 -10.36 31.43 21.10
CA PRO A 199 -9.20 31.35 21.99
C PRO A 199 -9.55 31.23 23.49
N ALA A 200 -8.87 30.33 24.18
CA ALA A 200 -9.01 30.16 25.62
C ALA A 200 -8.57 31.43 26.39
N LYS A 201 -9.31 31.75 27.46
CA LYS A 201 -9.00 32.88 28.37
C LYS A 201 -8.48 32.48 29.74
N HIS A 202 -8.69 31.22 30.12
CA HIS A 202 -8.29 30.65 31.40
C HIS A 202 -7.53 29.34 31.19
N LEU A 203 -6.64 29.01 32.13
CA LEU A 203 -5.79 27.81 32.03
C LEU A 203 -6.59 26.52 31.84
N SER A 204 -7.67 26.34 32.61
CA SER A 204 -8.51 25.13 32.54
C SER A 204 -9.18 24.95 31.17
N VAL A 205 -9.61 26.05 30.55
CA VAL A 205 -10.21 26.03 29.20
C VAL A 205 -9.16 25.68 28.16
N LEU A 206 -7.94 26.22 28.30
CA LEU A 206 -6.82 25.90 27.43
C LEU A 206 -6.46 24.42 27.50
N CYS A 207 -6.32 23.83 28.70
CA CYS A 207 -6.07 22.41 28.86
C CYS A 207 -7.11 21.57 28.10
N ASN A 208 -8.40 21.89 28.25
CA ASN A 208 -9.47 21.17 27.55
C ASN A 208 -9.40 21.36 26.02
N GLN A 209 -9.07 22.55 25.53
CA GLN A 209 -8.88 22.78 24.09
C GLN A 209 -7.68 21.99 23.55
N MET A 210 -6.60 21.88 24.31
CA MET A 210 -5.43 21.09 23.94
C MET A 210 -5.73 19.58 23.89
N VAL A 211 -6.49 19.05 24.87
CA VAL A 211 -6.96 17.65 24.84
C VAL A 211 -7.81 17.39 23.60
N ASN A 212 -8.78 18.27 23.31
CA ASN A 212 -9.62 18.13 22.12
C ASN A 212 -8.80 18.21 20.82
N PHE A 213 -7.85 19.14 20.75
CA PHE A 213 -6.96 19.28 19.60
C PHE A 213 -6.17 17.99 19.37
N LEU A 214 -5.47 17.48 20.40
CA LEU A 214 -4.68 16.26 20.28
C LEU A 214 -5.55 15.04 19.93
N GLY A 215 -6.75 14.93 20.51
CA GLY A 215 -7.70 13.86 20.20
C GLY A 215 -8.16 13.88 18.74
N ILE A 216 -8.38 15.07 18.16
CA ILE A 216 -8.69 15.21 16.73
C ILE A 216 -7.47 14.81 15.90
N MET A 217 -6.30 15.39 16.17
CA MET A 217 -5.10 15.17 15.36
C MET A 217 -4.60 13.72 15.40
N GLN A 218 -4.85 12.98 16.48
CA GLN A 218 -4.54 11.55 16.58
C GLN A 218 -5.25 10.70 15.52
N ASN A 219 -6.38 11.18 14.99
CA ASN A 219 -7.11 10.49 13.91
C ASN A 219 -6.65 10.92 12.51
N GLU A 220 -5.85 11.98 12.41
CA GLU A 220 -5.40 12.56 11.14
C GLU A 220 -3.91 12.28 10.87
N TRP A 221 -3.17 11.69 11.81
CA TRP A 221 -1.73 11.41 11.72
C TRP A 221 -1.41 10.02 12.27
N ALA A 222 -0.40 9.34 11.71
CA ALA A 222 -0.08 7.95 12.08
C ALA A 222 0.67 7.82 13.42
N GLY A 223 1.52 8.80 13.72
CA GLY A 223 2.48 8.79 14.81
C GLY A 223 2.23 9.87 15.84
N ALA A 224 3.26 10.13 16.65
CA ALA A 224 3.18 10.99 17.82
C ALA A 224 2.83 12.45 17.48
N GLN A 225 1.99 13.05 18.33
CA GLN A 225 1.59 14.44 18.26
C GLN A 225 2.08 15.17 19.51
N ALA A 226 2.76 16.31 19.34
CA ALA A 226 3.35 17.03 20.46
C ALA A 226 3.16 18.55 20.34
N PHE A 227 3.04 19.24 21.47
CA PHE A 227 3.14 20.70 21.51
C PHE A 227 4.55 21.14 21.87
N SER A 228 5.03 22.18 21.20
CA SER A 228 6.30 22.83 21.56
C SER A 228 6.10 23.92 22.61
N SER A 229 7.07 24.06 23.53
CA SER A 229 7.10 25.14 24.55
C SER A 229 5.86 25.19 25.44
N PHE A 230 5.36 24.01 25.84
CA PHE A 230 4.14 23.82 26.63
C PHE A 230 4.12 24.70 27.90
N ASP A 231 5.15 24.58 28.73
CA ASP A 231 5.30 25.33 29.98
C ASP A 231 5.36 26.85 29.78
N THR A 232 6.11 27.29 28.77
CA THR A 232 6.35 28.70 28.44
C THR A 232 5.06 29.37 28.01
N TYR A 233 4.24 28.70 27.20
CA TYR A 233 2.98 29.23 26.71
C TYR A 233 1.84 29.16 27.74
N LEU A 234 1.91 28.25 28.72
CA LEU A 234 0.93 28.16 29.81
C LEU A 234 1.21 29.15 30.96
N ALA A 235 2.46 29.54 31.18
CA ALA A 235 2.86 30.43 32.28
C ALA A 235 2.08 31.77 32.35
N PRO A 236 1.74 32.45 31.22
CA PRO A 236 0.92 33.65 31.26
C PRO A 236 -0.48 33.43 31.85
N PHE A 237 -1.12 32.30 31.56
CA PHE A 237 -2.44 31.98 32.11
C PHE A 237 -2.38 31.79 33.62
N VAL A 238 -1.37 31.08 34.12
CA VAL A 238 -1.13 30.91 35.57
C VAL A 238 -0.98 32.28 36.26
N LYS A 239 -0.22 33.19 35.62
CA LYS A 239 0.02 34.53 36.16
C LYS A 239 -1.22 35.42 36.13
N VAL A 240 -1.98 35.42 35.03
CA VAL A 240 -3.18 36.26 34.86
C VAL A 240 -4.32 35.78 35.74
N ASP A 241 -4.53 34.48 35.83
CA ASP A 241 -5.57 33.87 36.68
C ASP A 241 -5.16 33.87 38.18
N ASN A 242 -3.92 34.28 38.50
CA ASN A 242 -3.35 34.30 39.87
C ASN A 242 -3.52 32.96 40.61
N LEU A 243 -3.21 31.86 39.92
CA LEU A 243 -3.46 30.51 40.43
C LEU A 243 -2.41 30.08 41.47
N SER A 244 -2.88 29.41 42.52
CA SER A 244 -2.03 28.70 43.47
C SER A 244 -1.42 27.45 42.85
N TYR A 245 -0.32 26.95 43.43
CA TYR A 245 0.31 25.69 43.00
C TYR A 245 -0.70 24.53 42.98
N SER A 246 -1.58 24.44 43.97
CA SER A 246 -2.62 23.40 44.03
C SER A 246 -3.62 23.47 42.89
N GLU A 247 -3.98 24.67 42.42
CA GLU A 247 -4.91 24.85 41.31
C GLU A 247 -4.23 24.52 39.98
N VAL A 248 -3.00 24.99 39.78
CA VAL A 248 -2.20 24.63 38.59
C VAL A 248 -2.03 23.12 38.50
N LYS A 249 -1.66 22.47 39.62
CA LYS A 249 -1.51 21.02 39.69
C LYS A 249 -2.79 20.31 39.24
N LYS A 250 -3.96 20.72 39.74
CA LYS A 250 -5.25 20.14 39.33
C LYS A 250 -5.55 20.35 37.84
N CYS A 251 -5.21 21.50 37.27
CA CYS A 251 -5.39 21.76 35.84
C CYS A 251 -4.50 20.85 34.97
N ILE A 252 -3.26 20.57 35.41
CA ILE A 252 -2.36 19.66 34.70
C ILE A 252 -2.79 18.20 34.91
N GLU A 253 -3.22 17.81 36.11
CA GLU A 253 -3.79 16.49 36.38
C GLU A 253 -5.04 16.22 35.55
N SER A 254 -5.85 17.25 35.25
CA SER A 254 -7.02 17.12 34.37
C SER A 254 -6.65 17.05 32.88
N PHE A 255 -5.45 17.49 32.50
CA PHE A 255 -4.97 17.45 31.12
C PHE A 255 -4.39 16.08 30.76
N ILE A 256 -3.77 15.40 31.72
CA ILE A 256 -3.17 14.05 31.60
C ILE A 256 -4.26 12.99 31.69
#